data_AF-A0A4U5VIF2-F1
#
_entry.id   AF-A0A4U5VIF2-F1
#
_cell.length_a   1.000
_cell.length_b   1.000
_cell.length_c   1.000
_cell.angle_alpha   90.00
_cell.angle_beta   90.00
_cell.angle_gamma   90.00
#
_symmetry.space_group_name_H-M   'P 1'
#
loop_
_entity.id
_entity.type
_entity.pdbx_description
1 polymer ?
#
loop_
_entity_poly.entity_id
_entity_poly.type
_entity_poly.pdbx_seq_one_letter_code
_entity_poly.pdbx_strand_id
1 'polypeptide(L)'
;MEKLRVLELYSGIGGMHYALNKSGIPVQVVAAIDINTVANQIYRHNFPDTPLWNKTIEGITLDDFNALSFDMILMSPPCQPFTRPLATPYPVLSPQGPPEDLTYTNWFGKDLAAFELKRDREESGE
;
A
#
# COMPACT_ATOMS: atom_id res chain seq x y z
N MET A 1 20.40 10.41 -23.46
CA MET A 1 19.20 9.60 -23.15
C MET A 1 18.22 10.54 -22.50
N GLU A 2 16.99 10.66 -23.02
CA GLU A 2 15.97 11.47 -22.36
C GLU A 2 15.56 10.81 -21.04
N LYS A 3 15.28 11.63 -20.02
CA LYS A 3 14.80 11.15 -18.72
C LYS A 3 13.30 10.84 -18.85
N LEU A 4 12.90 9.65 -18.44
CA LEU A 4 11.49 9.27 -18.41
C LEU A 4 10.75 10.10 -17.36
N ARG A 5 9.66 10.74 -17.75
CA ARG A 5 8.84 11.57 -16.86
C ARG A 5 7.78 10.70 -16.21
N VAL A 6 7.81 10.61 -14.88
CA VAL A 6 6.95 9.69 -14.12
C VAL A 6 5.98 10.44 -13.23
N LEU A 7 4.71 10.05 -13.29
CA LEU A 7 3.68 10.45 -12.34
C LEU A 7 3.51 9.36 -11.28
N GLU A 8 3.61 9.71 -10.00
CA GLU A 8 3.44 8.78 -8.88
C GLU A 8 2.10 9.03 -8.18
N LEU A 9 1.19 8.04 -8.25
CA LEU A 9 -0.13 8.09 -7.64
C LEU A 9 -0.19 7.20 -6.40
N TYR A 10 -0.85 7.67 -5.34
CA TYR A 10 -0.84 7.02 -4.03
C TYR A 10 0.59 6.84 -3.50
N SER A 11 1.37 7.92 -3.55
CA SER A 11 2.83 7.88 -3.37
C SER A 11 3.26 7.45 -1.96
N GLY A 12 2.39 7.58 -0.96
CA GLY A 12 2.68 7.27 0.43
C GLY A 12 3.96 7.96 0.89
N ILE A 13 4.89 7.18 1.45
CA ILE A 13 6.21 7.67 1.92
C ILE A 13 7.29 7.68 0.83
N GLY A 14 6.96 7.31 -0.41
CA GLY A 14 7.90 7.33 -1.55
C GLY A 14 8.63 6.02 -1.80
N GLY A 15 7.98 4.87 -1.55
CA GLY A 15 8.54 3.56 -1.82
C GLY A 15 8.82 3.32 -3.31
N MET A 16 7.88 3.70 -4.19
CA MET A 16 8.07 3.60 -5.64
C MET A 16 9.12 4.58 -6.15
N HIS A 17 9.15 5.81 -5.64
CA HIS A 17 10.23 6.76 -5.93
C HIS A 17 11.61 6.15 -5.61
N TYR A 18 11.76 5.53 -4.44
CA TYR A 18 13.02 4.89 -4.07
C TYR A 18 13.38 3.72 -5.00
N ALA A 19 12.41 2.88 -5.36
CA ALA A 19 12.59 1.77 -6.30
C ALA A 19 13.05 2.27 -7.69
N LEU A 20 12.46 3.36 -8.17
CA LEU A 20 12.86 4.04 -9.41
C LEU A 20 14.31 4.49 -9.36
N ASN A 21 14.73 5.15 -8.28
CA ASN A 21 16.13 5.58 -8.12
C ASN A 21 17.11 4.39 -8.09
N LYS A 22 16.68 3.22 -7.60
CA LYS A 22 17.49 1.99 -7.59
C LYS A 22 17.49 1.24 -8.92
N SER A 23 16.52 1.48 -9.80
CA SER A 23 16.40 0.79 -11.10
C SER A 23 17.52 1.12 -12.08
N GLY A 24 18.25 2.22 -11.87
CA GLY A 24 19.30 2.70 -12.77
C GLY A 24 18.77 3.32 -14.07
N ILE A 25 17.45 3.43 -14.21
CA ILE A 25 16.81 4.10 -15.35
C ILE A 25 16.87 5.62 -15.12
N PRO A 26 17.27 6.42 -16.13
CA PRO A 26 17.21 7.87 -16.03
C PRO A 26 15.74 8.31 -15.98
N VAL A 27 15.26 8.69 -14.79
CA VAL A 27 13.88 9.11 -14.56
C VAL A 27 13.79 10.46 -13.85
N GLN A 28 12.63 11.10 -13.97
CA GLN A 28 12.24 12.29 -13.23
C GLN A 28 10.79 12.14 -12.79
N VAL A 29 10.54 12.13 -11.48
CA VAL A 29 9.16 12.19 -10.96
C VAL A 29 8.65 13.63 -11.12
N VAL A 30 7.63 13.81 -11.97
CA VAL A 30 7.07 15.14 -12.27
C VAL A 30 6.05 15.60 -11.24
N ALA A 31 5.34 14.64 -10.64
CA ALA A 31 4.44 14.88 -9.52
C ALA A 31 4.25 13.58 -8.74
N ALA A 32 4.16 13.71 -7.42
CA ALA A 32 3.74 12.67 -6.50
C ALA A 32 2.43 13.09 -5.83
N ILE A 33 1.50 12.17 -5.67
CA ILE A 33 0.14 12.47 -5.23
C ILE A 33 -0.28 11.51 -4.12
N ASP A 34 -0.63 12.08 -2.96
CA ASP A 34 -1.20 11.34 -1.84
C ASP A 34 -2.05 12.26 -0.96
N ILE A 35 -3.09 11.71 -0.35
CA ILE A 35 -4.01 12.44 0.54
C ILE A 35 -3.52 12.48 2.00
N ASN A 36 -2.64 11.55 2.38
CA ASN A 36 -2.20 11.40 3.76
C ASN A 36 -1.13 12.45 4.09
N THR A 37 -1.50 13.41 4.93
CA THR A 37 -0.61 14.50 5.34
C THR A 37 0.65 14.03 6.06
N VAL A 38 0.56 12.95 6.85
CA VAL A 38 1.71 12.38 7.58
C VAL A 38 2.68 11.72 6.60
N ALA A 39 2.16 10.92 5.66
CA ALA A 39 2.97 10.31 4.62
C ALA A 39 3.65 11.39 3.75
N ASN A 40 2.91 12.45 3.42
CA ASN A 40 3.43 13.60 2.66
C ASN A 40 4.57 14.34 3.35
N GLN A 41 4.54 14.48 4.68
CA GLN A 41 5.65 15.06 5.44
C GLN A 41 6.93 14.21 5.31
N ILE A 42 6.79 12.89 5.41
CA ILE A 42 7.89 11.93 5.26
C ILE A 42 8.40 11.95 3.82
N TYR A 43 7.50 11.92 2.83
CA TYR A 43 7.85 11.99 1.42
C TYR A 43 8.68 13.24 1.12
N ARG A 44 8.20 14.42 1.55
CA ARG A 44 8.87 15.71 1.33
C ARG A 44 10.23 15.80 2.03
N HIS A 45 10.38 15.15 3.20
CA HIS A 45 11.67 15.06 3.87
C HIS A 45 12.71 14.29 3.04
N ASN A 46 12.30 13.18 2.41
CA ASN A 46 13.18 12.35 1.59
C ASN A 46 13.40 12.90 0.18
N PHE A 47 12.39 13.53 -0.41
CA PHE A 47 12.37 14.01 -1.80
C PHE A 47 11.92 15.49 -1.86
N PRO A 48 12.72 16.44 -1.35
CA PRO A 48 12.32 17.85 -1.24
C PRO A 48 12.13 18.54 -2.60
N ASP A 49 12.81 18.06 -3.63
CA ASP A 49 12.80 18.64 -4.98
C ASP A 49 11.62 18.14 -5.84
N THR A 50 10.90 17.13 -5.38
CA THR A 50 9.79 16.52 -6.13
C THR A 50 8.48 17.25 -5.83
N PRO A 51 7.73 17.70 -6.85
CA PRO A 51 6.41 18.28 -6.64
C PRO A 51 5.47 17.27 -5.99
N LEU A 52 4.96 17.62 -4.81
CA LEU A 52 4.05 16.78 -4.03
C LEU A 52 2.67 17.45 -3.94
N TRP A 53 1.63 16.78 -4.43
CA TRP A 53 0.27 17.27 -4.43
C TRP A 53 -0.54 16.54 -3.36
N ASN A 54 -0.97 17.30 -2.35
CA ASN A 54 -1.93 16.79 -1.38
C ASN A 54 -3.35 16.90 -1.95
N LYS A 55 -3.70 15.94 -2.80
CA LYS A 55 -5.00 15.85 -3.48
C LYS A 55 -5.40 14.37 -3.61
N THR A 56 -6.70 14.12 -3.71
CA THR A 56 -7.19 12.81 -4.15
C THR A 56 -6.98 12.69 -5.66
N ILE A 57 -6.99 11.47 -6.20
CA ILE A 57 -6.87 11.24 -7.65
C ILE A 57 -8.03 11.88 -8.43
N GLU A 58 -9.23 11.88 -7.84
CA GLU A 58 -10.44 12.48 -8.41
C GLU A 58 -10.39 14.02 -8.41
N GLY A 59 -9.53 14.60 -7.57
CA GLY A 59 -9.30 16.05 -7.51
C GLY A 59 -8.32 16.58 -8.56
N ILE A 60 -7.78 15.71 -9.43
CA ILE A 60 -6.88 16.10 -10.53
C ILE A 60 -7.73 16.36 -11.77
N THR A 61 -7.65 17.59 -12.30
CA THR A 61 -8.35 17.93 -13.54
C THR A 61 -7.63 17.35 -14.75
N LEU A 62 -8.35 17.17 -15.87
CA LEU A 62 -7.75 16.76 -17.15
C LEU A 62 -6.68 17.77 -17.60
N ASP A 63 -6.90 19.06 -17.36
CA ASP A 63 -5.95 20.11 -17.72
C ASP A 63 -4.65 19.99 -16.90
N ASP A 64 -4.75 19.78 -15.58
CA ASP A 64 -3.60 19.52 -14.72
C ASP A 64 -2.83 18.28 -15.18
N PHE A 65 -3.56 17.21 -15.52
CA PHE A 65 -2.99 15.94 -15.95
C PHE A 65 -2.23 16.07 -17.28
N ASN A 66 -2.82 16.78 -18.25
CA ASN A 66 -2.19 17.06 -19.55
C ASN A 66 -0.97 18.00 -19.40
N ALA A 67 -1.04 18.99 -18.50
CA ALA A 67 0.06 19.92 -18.24
C ALA A 67 1.30 19.24 -17.65
N LEU A 68 1.15 18.13 -16.91
CA LEU A 68 2.27 17.38 -16.36
C LEU A 68 3.11 16.67 -17.44
N SER A 69 2.55 16.38 -18.63
CA SER A 69 3.25 15.78 -19.77
C SER A 69 4.18 14.61 -19.37
N PHE A 70 3.64 13.56 -18.75
CA PHE A 70 4.42 12.40 -18.28
C PHE A 70 4.37 11.23 -19.27
N ASP A 71 5.36 10.35 -19.20
CA ASP A 71 5.50 9.17 -20.08
C ASP A 71 5.06 7.87 -19.38
N MET A 72 5.09 7.86 -18.05
CA MET A 72 4.81 6.69 -17.23
C MET A 72 4.04 7.07 -15.98
N ILE A 73 3.11 6.18 -15.58
CA ILE A 73 2.41 6.27 -14.30
C ILE A 73 2.84 5.09 -13.43
N LEU A 74 3.23 5.40 -12.19
CA LEU A 74 3.37 4.41 -11.13
C LEU A 74 2.25 4.63 -10.13
N MET A 75 1.60 3.55 -9.70
CA MET A 75 0.52 3.64 -8.73
C MET A 75 0.51 2.48 -7.74
N SER A 76 0.15 2.79 -6.50
CA SER A 76 -0.09 1.81 -5.43
C SER A 76 -1.46 2.06 -4.80
N PRO A 77 -2.57 1.81 -5.52
CA PRO A 77 -3.90 2.09 -5.03
C PRO A 77 -4.21 1.29 -3.76
N PRO A 78 -4.84 1.91 -2.74
CA PRO A 78 -5.20 1.21 -1.52
C PRO A 78 -6.28 0.16 -1.80
N CYS A 79 -6.24 -0.95 -1.06
CA CYS A 79 -7.28 -1.99 -1.11
C CYS A 79 -8.51 -1.55 -0.29
N GLN A 80 -9.13 -0.44 -0.68
CA GLN A 80 -10.28 0.12 0.02
C GLN A 80 -11.59 -0.45 -0.57
N PRO A 81 -12.54 -0.89 0.27
CA PRO A 81 -13.82 -1.41 -0.22
C PRO A 81 -14.69 -0.29 -0.82
N PHE A 82 -15.41 -0.60 -1.90
CA PHE A 82 -16.38 0.32 -2.53
C PHE A 82 -17.69 0.41 -1.76
N THR A 83 -18.09 -0.70 -1.11
CA THR A 83 -19.30 -0.78 -0.30
C THR A 83 -18.92 -1.09 1.14
N ARG A 84 -19.63 -0.50 2.10
CA ARG A 84 -19.51 -0.92 3.50
C ARG A 84 -20.17 -2.29 3.61
N PRO A 85 -19.47 -3.35 4.02
CA PRO A 85 -20.13 -4.61 4.36
C PRO A 85 -21.19 -4.27 5.40
N LEU A 86 -22.42 -4.71 5.19
CA LEU A 86 -23.42 -4.69 6.24
C LEU A 86 -22.82 -5.48 7.40
N ALA A 87 -22.49 -4.81 8.50
CA ALA A 87 -22.28 -5.48 9.76
C ALA A 87 -23.57 -6.29 9.97
N THR A 88 -23.45 -7.61 9.90
CA THR A 88 -24.61 -8.48 10.02
C THR A 88 -25.30 -8.17 11.36
N PRO A 89 -26.62 -8.00 11.38
CA PRO A 89 -27.35 -7.66 12.61
C PRO A 89 -27.56 -8.91 13.48
N TYR A 90 -26.64 -9.87 13.47
CA TYR A 90 -26.73 -10.98 14.42
C TYR A 90 -26.17 -10.49 15.76
N PRO A 91 -27.02 -10.20 16.76
CA PRO A 91 -26.51 -10.22 18.13
C PRO A 91 -25.90 -11.60 18.33
N VAL A 92 -24.67 -11.63 18.82
CA VAL A 92 -24.12 -12.84 19.42
C VAL A 92 -25.12 -13.24 20.49
N LEU A 93 -25.96 -14.25 20.19
CA LEU A 93 -26.72 -14.95 21.21
C LEU A 93 -25.66 -15.44 22.20
N SER A 94 -25.68 -14.85 23.39
CA SER A 94 -24.86 -15.26 24.52
C SER A 94 -24.84 -16.80 24.61
N PRO A 95 -23.68 -17.46 24.65
CA PRO A 95 -23.62 -18.90 24.80
C PRO A 95 -24.24 -19.28 26.14
N GLN A 96 -25.33 -20.03 26.11
CA GLN A 96 -25.79 -20.74 27.30
C GLN A 96 -24.88 -21.96 27.48
N GLY A 97 -23.86 -21.82 28.35
CA GLY A 97 -23.11 -22.93 28.96
C GLY A 97 -21.62 -23.03 28.58
N PRO A 98 -20.69 -23.12 29.56
CA PRO A 98 -19.26 -23.43 29.35
C PRO A 98 -18.99 -24.95 29.60
N PRO A 99 -17.77 -25.51 29.43
CA PRO A 99 -16.46 -24.86 29.24
C PRO A 99 -15.54 -25.48 28.15
N GLU A 100 -14.46 -24.74 27.89
CA GLU A 100 -13.13 -25.21 27.45
C GLU A 100 -12.93 -25.77 26.04
N ASP A 101 -11.84 -25.30 25.41
CA ASP A 101 -11.22 -25.77 24.18
C ASP A 101 -11.79 -25.31 22.82
N LEU A 102 -11.93 -24.00 22.63
CA LEU A 102 -11.81 -23.42 21.29
C LEU A 102 -10.87 -22.22 21.34
N THR A 103 -9.60 -22.52 21.11
CA THR A 103 -8.52 -21.55 20.91
C THR A 103 -8.92 -20.53 19.85
N TYR A 104 -9.09 -19.28 20.30
CA TYR A 104 -9.06 -18.09 19.46
C TYR A 104 -7.67 -18.00 18.81
N THR A 105 -7.45 -18.74 17.72
CA THR A 105 -6.29 -18.53 16.86
C THR A 105 -6.68 -17.50 15.80
N ASN A 106 -6.19 -16.29 16.05
CA ASN A 106 -6.11 -15.18 15.14
C ASN A 106 -5.96 -15.63 13.68
N TRP A 107 -6.69 -14.95 12.80
CA TRP A 107 -6.51 -15.00 11.34
C TRP A 107 -5.08 -14.62 10.85
N PHE A 108 -4.18 -14.24 11.76
CA PHE A 108 -2.75 -14.03 11.51
C PHE A 108 -1.84 -15.20 11.94
N GLY A 109 -2.36 -16.19 12.67
CA GLY A 109 -1.55 -17.27 13.26
C GLY A 109 -1.42 -18.54 12.42
N LYS A 110 -2.28 -18.73 11.41
CA LYS A 110 -2.23 -19.94 10.56
C LYS A 110 -1.04 -19.95 9.59
N ASP A 111 -0.57 -18.78 9.18
CA ASP A 111 0.55 -18.67 8.25
C ASP A 111 1.91 -18.89 8.93
N LEU A 112 2.07 -18.50 10.21
CA LEU A 112 3.30 -18.78 10.96
C LEU A 112 3.46 -20.26 11.28
N ALA A 113 2.39 -20.93 11.72
CA ALA A 113 2.44 -22.37 12.03
C ALA A 113 2.76 -23.20 10.77
N ALA A 114 2.27 -22.78 9.60
CA ALA A 114 2.59 -23.45 8.34
C ALA A 114 4.05 -23.24 7.89
N PHE A 115 4.67 -22.11 8.28
CA PHE A 115 6.07 -21.81 7.97
C PHE A 115 7.04 -22.58 8.88
N GLU A 116 6.74 -22.68 10.18
CA GLU A 116 7.54 -23.47 11.12
C GLU A 116 7.44 -24.98 10.85
N LEU A 117 6.25 -25.51 10.54
CA LEU A 117 6.09 -26.92 10.16
C LEU A 117 6.79 -27.30 8.84
N LYS A 118 7.00 -26.34 7.93
CA LYS A 118 7.76 -26.59 6.70
C LYS A 118 9.27 -26.57 6.96
N ARG A 119 9.74 -25.67 7.81
CA ARG A 119 11.16 -25.60 8.22
C ARG A 119 11.58 -26.88 8.94
N ASP A 120 10.75 -27.37 9.86
CA ASP A 120 11.10 -28.55 10.66
C ASP A 120 11.07 -29.86 9.83
N ARG A 121 10.33 -29.89 8.71
CA ARG A 121 10.26 -31.06 7.82
C ARG A 121 11.41 -31.11 6.79
N GLU A 122 12.09 -29.99 6.55
CA GLU A 122 13.28 -29.93 5.69
C GLU A 122 14.59 -30.17 6.48
N GLU A 123 14.60 -29.96 7.80
CA GLU A 123 15.76 -30.26 8.66
C GLU A 123 15.84 -31.72 9.15
N SER A 124 14.77 -32.52 9.01
CA SER A 124 14.74 -33.94 9.42
C SER A 124 14.87 -34.93 8.26
N GLY A 125 15.68 -34.60 7.25
CA GLY A 125 16.06 -35.51 6.19
C GLY A 125 17.17 -36.48 6.64
N GLU A 126 16.76 -37.60 7.24
CA GLU A 126 17.47 -38.89 7.20
C GLU A 126 16.43 -40.03 7.14
#